data_AF-A0A914QRP3-F1
#
_entry.id   AF-A0A914QRP3-F1
#
_cell.length_a   1.000
_cell.length_b   1.000
_cell.length_c   1.000
_cell.angle_alpha   90.00
_cell.angle_beta   90.00
_cell.angle_gamma   90.00
#
_symmetry.space_group_name_H-M   'P 1'
#
loop_
_entity.id
_entity.type
_entity.pdbx_description
1 polymer ?
#
loop_
_entity_poly.entity_id
_entity_poly.type
_entity_poly.pdbx_seq_one_letter_code
_entity_poly.pdbx_strand_id
1 'polypeptide(L)'
;MVRLSLIGLNKLIYIHNIPKWPSNILKDITENCTVIPDFITENEEMSLLKEIEPHMKRLKYEKSHWDDAIYLYREREQRNWNENNKEVLSRIAKASFPPETIHLSYIHILDLHKDGHIKPHTDSIRYCGNTITGVSLLSDSVMRLRHKDEKDIYIVDLLLKRRSLYKLTGIGRYDFTHEILDQKESNFSGIKVQKNRRISVICRDMPQKEKPPEELEYKPLVENVN
;
A
#
# COMPACT_ATOMS: atom_id res chain seq x y z
N MET A 1 15.73 34.02 6.68
CA MET A 1 14.92 33.50 5.56
C MET A 1 15.70 32.34 4.93
N VAL A 2 15.63 31.15 5.53
CA VAL A 2 16.41 29.99 5.08
C VAL A 2 15.62 29.31 3.96
N ARG A 3 16.04 29.51 2.71
CA ARG A 3 15.63 28.64 1.61
C ARG A 3 16.26 27.27 1.86
N LEU A 4 15.49 26.36 2.48
CA LEU A 4 15.77 24.94 2.33
C LEU A 4 15.70 24.64 0.83
N SER A 5 16.86 24.36 0.25
CA SER A 5 16.96 23.87 -1.12
C SER A 5 16.20 22.53 -1.16
N LEU A 6 15.07 22.53 -1.88
CA LEU A 6 14.27 21.36 -2.24
C LEU A 6 15.06 20.46 -3.21
N ILE A 7 16.19 19.93 -2.75
CA ILE A 7 17.00 18.96 -3.48
C ILE A 7 16.23 17.65 -3.45
N GLY A 8 15.40 17.44 -4.48
CA GLY A 8 14.86 16.14 -4.84
C GLY A 8 13.65 15.66 -4.06
N LEU A 9 12.67 16.51 -3.75
CA LEU A 9 11.35 15.97 -3.40
C LEU A 9 10.86 15.14 -4.59
N ASN A 10 10.72 13.83 -4.37
CA ASN A 10 10.19 12.88 -5.33
C ASN A 10 8.92 13.48 -5.94
N LYS A 11 8.88 13.66 -7.26
CA LYS A 11 7.75 14.30 -7.98
C LYS A 11 6.39 13.60 -7.76
N LEU A 12 6.39 12.47 -7.04
CA LEU A 12 5.25 11.65 -6.71
C LEU A 12 4.78 11.80 -5.26
N ILE A 13 5.40 12.68 -4.46
CA ILE A 13 4.98 12.96 -3.07
C ILE A 13 4.75 14.47 -2.94
N TYR A 14 3.58 14.85 -2.46
CA TYR A 14 3.19 16.24 -2.22
C TYR A 14 2.77 16.42 -0.77
N ILE A 15 3.44 17.31 -0.05
CA ILE A 15 3.17 17.59 1.37
C ILE A 15 2.42 18.91 1.46
N HIS A 16 1.22 18.87 2.03
CA HIS A 16 0.38 20.05 2.23
C HIS A 16 0.83 20.83 3.47
N ASN A 17 0.57 22.13 3.50
CA ASN A 17 0.75 22.97 4.70
C ASN A 17 2.15 22.92 5.34
N ILE A 18 3.22 22.65 4.58
CA ILE A 18 4.59 22.44 5.11
C ILE A 18 5.00 23.38 6.26
N PRO A 19 4.75 24.71 6.22
CA PRO A 19 5.14 25.61 7.31
C PRO A 19 4.50 25.32 8.68
N LYS A 20 3.41 24.56 8.71
CA LYS A 20 2.69 24.16 9.94
C LYS A 20 3.21 22.85 10.54
N TRP A 21 4.10 22.13 9.86
CA TRP A 21 4.59 20.83 10.33
C TRP A 21 5.73 20.97 11.33
N PRO A 22 5.73 20.19 12.42
CA PRO A 22 6.93 19.95 13.22
C PRO A 22 8.02 19.30 12.35
N SER A 23 9.26 19.77 12.50
CA SER A 23 10.38 19.32 11.65
C SER A 23 10.70 17.84 11.80
N ASN A 24 10.53 17.27 12.99
CA ASN A 24 10.71 15.84 13.25
C ASN A 24 9.66 15.00 12.52
N ILE A 25 8.37 15.36 12.61
CA ILE A 25 7.29 14.64 11.92
C ILE A 25 7.48 14.72 10.41
N LEU A 26 7.85 15.90 9.89
CA LEU A 26 8.11 16.09 8.47
C LEU A 26 9.26 15.20 7.98
N LYS A 27 10.35 15.10 8.75
CA LYS A 27 11.45 14.19 8.45
C LYS A 27 10.98 12.73 8.46
N ASP A 28 10.33 12.31 9.54
CA ASP A 28 9.90 10.93 9.72
C ASP A 28 8.95 10.47 8.61
N ILE A 29 7.97 11.31 8.21
CA ILE A 29 7.04 10.94 7.13
C ILE A 29 7.75 10.83 5.78
N THR A 30 8.74 11.69 5.50
CA THR A 30 9.51 11.62 4.24
C THR A 30 10.42 10.40 4.15
N GLU A 31 10.89 9.88 5.28
CA GLU A 31 11.70 8.65 5.35
C GLU A 31 10.84 7.38 5.31
N ASN A 32 9.58 7.47 5.75
CA ASN A 32 8.68 6.32 5.92
C ASN A 32 7.60 6.17 4.83
N CYS A 33 7.54 7.09 3.86
CA CYS A 33 6.61 7.04 2.74
C CYS A 33 7.36 7.22 1.44
N THR A 34 7.29 6.22 0.55
CA THR A 34 8.01 6.26 -0.73
C THR A 34 7.13 5.79 -1.88
N VAL A 35 7.34 6.38 -3.06
CA VAL A 35 6.80 5.88 -4.34
C VAL A 35 7.95 5.72 -5.33
N ILE A 36 8.10 4.52 -5.90
CA ILE A 36 9.07 4.21 -6.94
C ILE A 36 8.31 4.08 -8.27
N PRO A 37 8.47 5.03 -9.21
CA PRO A 37 7.83 4.92 -10.52
C PRO A 37 8.42 3.77 -11.33
N ASP A 38 7.63 3.22 -12.26
CA ASP A 38 8.07 2.21 -13.23
C ASP A 38 8.84 1.04 -12.58
N PHE A 39 8.43 0.64 -11.38
CA PHE A 39 9.06 -0.43 -10.60
C PHE A 39 8.89 -1.81 -11.26
N ILE A 40 7.74 -2.00 -11.91
CA ILE A 40 7.54 -3.11 -12.82
C ILE A 40 7.51 -2.62 -14.26
N THR A 41 7.95 -3.48 -15.17
CA THR A 41 7.86 -3.28 -16.62
C THR A 41 6.44 -3.54 -17.12
N GLU A 42 6.17 -3.16 -18.37
CA GLU A 42 4.89 -3.46 -19.02
C GLU A 42 4.65 -4.96 -19.17
N ASN A 43 5.70 -5.73 -19.46
CA ASN A 43 5.63 -7.19 -19.57
C ASN A 43 5.28 -7.85 -18.23
N GLU A 44 5.86 -7.34 -17.13
CA GLU A 44 5.55 -7.82 -15.78
C GLU A 44 4.13 -7.46 -15.37
N GLU A 45 3.66 -6.26 -15.70
CA GLU A 45 2.25 -5.88 -15.49
C GLU A 45 1.31 -6.80 -16.28
N MET A 46 1.61 -7.08 -17.56
CA MET A 46 0.84 -8.01 -18.37
C MET A 46 0.84 -9.42 -17.78
N SER A 47 1.98 -9.90 -17.27
CA SER A 47 2.09 -11.21 -16.61
C SER A 47 1.24 -11.30 -15.35
N LEU A 48 1.27 -10.26 -14.50
CA LEU A 48 0.41 -10.17 -13.31
C LEU A 48 -1.07 -10.17 -13.71
N LEU A 49 -1.46 -9.33 -14.67
CA LEU A 49 -2.87 -9.23 -15.11
C LEU A 49 -3.36 -10.52 -15.74
N LYS A 50 -2.54 -11.22 -16.53
CA LYS A 50 -2.90 -12.51 -17.14
C LYS A 50 -3.23 -13.57 -16.10
N GLU A 51 -2.54 -13.54 -14.97
CA GLU A 51 -2.80 -14.44 -13.84
C GLU A 51 -3.98 -13.97 -12.97
N ILE A 52 -4.11 -12.65 -12.73
CA ILE A 52 -5.13 -12.08 -11.82
C ILE A 52 -6.53 -12.06 -12.46
N GLU A 53 -6.66 -11.60 -13.71
CA GLU A 53 -7.94 -11.28 -14.36
C GLU A 53 -8.93 -12.45 -14.43
N PRO A 54 -8.53 -13.70 -14.78
CA PRO A 54 -9.46 -14.82 -14.87
C PRO A 54 -10.22 -15.10 -13.56
N HIS A 55 -9.59 -14.81 -12.42
CA HIS A 55 -10.20 -14.96 -11.10
C HIS A 55 -11.04 -13.74 -10.73
N MET A 56 -10.50 -12.53 -10.92
CA MET A 56 -11.20 -11.29 -10.54
C MET A 56 -12.50 -11.11 -11.31
N LYS A 57 -12.55 -11.44 -12.61
CA LYS A 57 -13.76 -11.31 -13.44
C LYS A 57 -14.95 -12.13 -12.96
N ARG A 58 -14.73 -13.17 -12.16
CA ARG A 58 -15.78 -14.01 -11.57
C ARG A 58 -16.40 -13.39 -10.32
N LEU A 59 -15.73 -12.42 -9.71
CA LEU A 59 -16.21 -11.71 -8.53
C LEU A 59 -17.03 -10.48 -8.94
N LYS A 60 -18.11 -10.23 -8.19
CA LYS A 60 -18.94 -9.02 -8.33
C LYS A 60 -18.28 -7.87 -7.59
N TYR A 61 -18.51 -6.64 -8.05
CA TYR A 61 -18.17 -5.47 -7.27
C TYR A 61 -19.12 -5.34 -6.07
N GLU A 62 -18.54 -5.20 -4.89
CA GLU A 62 -19.20 -4.96 -3.62
C GLU A 62 -19.25 -3.46 -3.35
N LYS A 63 -20.41 -2.96 -2.90
CA LYS A 63 -20.56 -1.52 -2.61
C LYS A 63 -19.96 -1.14 -1.27
N SER A 64 -19.94 -2.02 -0.28
CA SER A 64 -19.34 -1.77 1.04
C SER A 64 -19.17 -3.08 1.82
N HIS A 65 -18.13 -3.17 2.65
CA HIS A 65 -17.94 -4.23 3.64
C HIS A 65 -18.49 -3.81 5.02
N TRP A 66 -18.37 -4.66 6.05
CA TRP A 66 -18.84 -4.36 7.42
C TRP A 66 -18.05 -3.22 8.08
N ASP A 67 -16.80 -2.99 7.67
CA ASP A 67 -15.96 -1.89 8.16
C ASP A 67 -16.10 -0.60 7.32
N ASP A 68 -16.85 -0.66 6.21
CA ASP A 68 -17.16 0.44 5.29
C ASP A 68 -15.94 1.20 4.76
N ALA A 69 -14.75 0.58 4.80
CA ALA A 69 -13.48 1.21 4.42
C ALA A 69 -13.31 1.31 2.89
N ILE A 70 -13.84 0.35 2.14
CA ILE A 70 -13.68 0.28 0.68
C ILE A 70 -15.05 0.31 0.00
N TYR A 71 -15.19 1.19 -1.01
CA TYR A 71 -16.40 1.34 -1.81
C TYR A 71 -16.19 0.89 -3.25
N LEU A 72 -17.15 0.12 -3.77
CA LEU A 72 -17.24 -0.36 -5.17
C LEU A 72 -15.95 -1.07 -5.64
N TYR A 73 -15.67 -2.18 -4.99
CA TYR A 73 -14.44 -2.95 -5.16
C TYR A 73 -14.71 -4.45 -5.26
N ARG A 74 -13.71 -5.21 -5.64
CA ARG A 74 -13.69 -6.66 -5.43
C ARG A 74 -12.29 -7.06 -5.05
N GLU A 75 -12.15 -8.06 -4.21
CA GLU A 75 -10.85 -8.46 -3.68
C GLU A 75 -10.71 -9.96 -3.53
N ARG A 76 -9.46 -10.39 -3.42
CA ARG A 76 -9.12 -11.76 -3.03
C ARG A 76 -7.70 -11.80 -2.50
N GLU A 77 -7.37 -12.94 -1.94
CA GLU A 77 -6.01 -13.28 -1.59
C GLU A 77 -5.46 -14.37 -2.51
N GLN A 78 -4.16 -14.32 -2.78
CA GLN A 78 -3.47 -15.31 -3.59
C GLN A 78 -2.11 -15.67 -2.98
N ARG A 79 -1.90 -16.98 -2.79
CA ARG A 79 -0.63 -17.54 -2.32
C ARG A 79 0.26 -18.05 -3.44
N ASN A 80 -0.33 -18.78 -4.39
CA ASN A 80 0.41 -19.40 -5.49
C ASN A 80 0.47 -18.43 -6.68
N TRP A 81 1.67 -18.21 -7.20
CA TRP A 81 1.95 -17.36 -8.35
C TRP A 81 2.79 -18.11 -9.38
N ASN A 82 2.70 -17.78 -10.66
CA ASN A 82 3.62 -18.33 -11.67
C ASN A 82 5.07 -17.83 -11.45
N GLU A 83 6.06 -18.49 -12.05
CA GLU A 83 7.48 -18.17 -11.82
C GLU A 83 7.85 -16.72 -12.15
N ASN A 84 7.39 -16.17 -13.28
CA ASN A 84 7.64 -14.78 -13.63
C ASN A 84 7.08 -13.81 -12.56
N ASN A 85 5.88 -14.08 -12.07
CA ASN A 85 5.26 -13.25 -11.05
C ASN A 85 5.91 -13.44 -9.67
N LYS A 86 6.42 -14.65 -9.35
CA LYS A 86 7.24 -14.86 -8.14
C LYS A 86 8.51 -14.03 -8.14
N GLU A 87 9.16 -13.85 -9.29
CA GLU A 87 10.34 -12.98 -9.40
C GLU A 87 9.99 -11.51 -9.13
N VAL A 88 8.86 -11.02 -9.68
CA VAL A 88 8.35 -9.68 -9.40
C VAL A 88 8.05 -9.51 -7.91
N LEU A 89 7.36 -10.47 -7.29
CA LEU A 89 7.05 -10.44 -5.86
C LEU A 89 8.30 -10.50 -4.99
N SER A 90 9.32 -11.28 -5.37
CA SER A 90 10.62 -11.30 -4.72
C SER A 90 11.30 -9.92 -4.78
N ARG A 91 11.21 -9.23 -5.92
CA ARG A 91 11.76 -7.88 -6.07
C ARG A 91 10.99 -6.85 -5.23
N ILE A 92 9.66 -6.92 -5.20
CA ILE A 92 8.83 -6.11 -4.29
C ILE A 92 9.28 -6.32 -2.84
N ALA A 93 9.48 -7.59 -2.45
CA ALA A 93 9.86 -7.92 -1.10
C ALA A 93 11.23 -7.31 -0.73
N LYS A 94 12.25 -7.55 -1.57
CA LYS A 94 13.60 -6.99 -1.39
C LYS A 94 13.64 -5.46 -1.35
N ALA A 95 12.78 -4.79 -2.10
CA ALA A 95 12.71 -3.33 -2.12
C ALA A 95 11.98 -2.73 -0.91
N SER A 96 11.12 -3.52 -0.26
CA SER A 96 10.18 -2.99 0.73
C SER A 96 10.49 -3.39 2.16
N PHE A 97 10.94 -4.62 2.38
CA PHE A 97 11.08 -5.19 3.70
C PHE A 97 12.54 -5.50 4.05
N PRO A 98 12.91 -5.44 5.34
CA PRO A 98 14.18 -5.98 5.81
C PRO A 98 14.38 -7.46 5.42
N PRO A 99 15.62 -7.93 5.16
CA PRO A 99 15.89 -9.29 4.66
C PRO A 99 15.33 -10.45 5.49
N GLU A 100 15.15 -10.26 6.80
CA GLU A 100 14.68 -11.29 7.74
C GLU A 100 13.17 -11.20 8.04
N THR A 101 12.45 -10.39 7.27
CA THR A 101 11.02 -10.15 7.51
C THR A 101 10.19 -11.38 7.14
N ILE A 102 9.34 -11.82 8.07
CA ILE A 102 8.34 -12.84 7.77
C ILE A 102 7.14 -12.16 7.08
N HIS A 103 6.85 -12.56 5.85
CA HIS A 103 5.75 -12.02 5.07
C HIS A 103 4.45 -12.81 5.27
N LEU A 104 3.30 -12.15 5.09
CA LEU A 104 2.06 -12.87 4.89
C LEU A 104 2.17 -13.74 3.63
N SER A 105 1.83 -15.01 3.76
CA SER A 105 1.86 -15.96 2.63
C SER A 105 0.79 -15.65 1.57
N TYR A 106 -0.26 -14.93 1.98
CA TYR A 106 -1.37 -14.53 1.13
C TYR A 106 -1.19 -13.06 0.73
N ILE A 107 -1.07 -12.83 -0.58
CA ILE A 107 -0.93 -11.49 -1.15
C ILE A 107 -2.31 -10.97 -1.50
N HIS A 108 -2.61 -9.77 -1.05
CA HIS A 108 -3.91 -9.14 -1.23
C HIS A 108 -3.99 -8.49 -2.62
N ILE A 109 -5.02 -8.86 -3.37
CA ILE A 109 -5.32 -8.30 -4.68
C ILE A 109 -6.64 -7.52 -4.54
N LEU A 110 -6.57 -6.22 -4.79
CA LEU A 110 -7.71 -5.32 -4.72
C LEU A 110 -7.98 -4.72 -6.10
N ASP A 111 -9.18 -4.89 -6.64
CA ASP A 111 -9.64 -4.32 -7.91
C ASP A 111 -10.73 -3.28 -7.63
N LEU A 112 -10.38 -2.00 -7.84
CA LEU A 112 -11.27 -0.87 -7.68
C LEU A 112 -11.92 -0.53 -9.02
N HIS A 113 -13.24 -0.35 -8.99
CA HIS A 113 -13.96 0.24 -10.12
C HIS A 113 -13.51 1.71 -10.34
N LYS A 114 -13.76 2.27 -11.53
CA LYS A 114 -13.46 3.69 -11.82
C LYS A 114 -14.13 4.67 -10.84
N ASP A 115 -15.27 4.27 -10.29
CA ASP A 115 -16.06 5.04 -9.30
C ASP A 115 -15.84 4.53 -7.85
N GLY A 116 -15.01 3.50 -7.68
CA GLY A 116 -14.63 2.96 -6.37
C GLY A 116 -13.56 3.82 -5.71
N HIS A 117 -13.47 3.75 -4.39
CA HIS A 117 -12.50 4.50 -3.58
C HIS A 117 -12.26 3.78 -2.26
N ILE A 118 -11.21 4.19 -1.55
CA ILE A 118 -10.90 3.68 -0.21
C ILE A 118 -10.96 4.88 0.72
N LYS A 119 -11.76 4.80 1.79
CA LYS A 119 -11.89 5.85 2.81
C LYS A 119 -10.66 5.88 3.73
N PRO A 120 -10.44 6.97 4.48
CA PRO A 120 -9.35 7.06 5.44
C PRO A 120 -9.40 5.93 6.48
N HIS A 121 -8.35 5.10 6.51
CA HIS A 121 -8.23 4.00 7.47
C HIS A 121 -6.76 3.69 7.79
N THR A 122 -6.55 2.90 8.84
CA THR A 122 -5.25 2.32 9.19
C THR A 122 -5.38 0.81 9.18
N ASP A 123 -4.45 0.11 8.52
CA ASP A 123 -4.46 -1.35 8.50
C ASP A 123 -4.33 -1.92 9.92
N SER A 124 -5.11 -2.96 10.20
CA SER A 124 -5.15 -3.61 11.51
C SER A 124 -3.78 -4.09 11.94
N ILE A 125 -3.33 -3.65 13.11
CA ILE A 125 -2.09 -4.11 13.76
C ILE A 125 -2.12 -5.61 14.09
N ARG A 126 -3.31 -6.23 14.15
CA ARG A 126 -3.47 -7.67 14.41
C ARG A 126 -3.09 -8.52 13.22
N TYR A 127 -3.11 -7.95 12.01
CA TYR A 127 -2.94 -8.69 10.76
C TYR A 127 -1.81 -8.14 9.87
N CYS A 128 -1.33 -6.93 10.14
CA CYS A 128 -0.28 -6.27 9.38
C CYS A 128 0.82 -5.74 10.30
N GLY A 129 2.08 -6.08 10.00
CA GLY A 129 3.27 -5.58 10.67
C GLY A 129 3.60 -4.13 10.34
N ASN A 130 4.89 -3.82 10.28
CA ASN A 130 5.40 -2.45 10.15
C ASN A 130 5.33 -1.91 8.71
N THR A 131 5.17 -2.77 7.71
CA THR A 131 5.34 -2.39 6.30
C THR A 131 4.14 -2.79 5.46
N ILE A 132 3.53 -1.79 4.81
CA ILE A 132 2.55 -1.98 3.74
C ILE A 132 3.21 -1.54 2.44
N THR A 133 3.22 -2.43 1.45
CA THR A 133 3.77 -2.11 0.13
C THR A 133 2.83 -2.62 -0.95
N GLY A 134 2.72 -1.90 -2.05
CA GLY A 134 1.85 -2.33 -3.14
C GLY A 134 2.24 -1.79 -4.50
N VAL A 135 2.06 -2.64 -5.52
CA VAL A 135 2.19 -2.21 -6.91
C VAL A 135 0.83 -1.80 -7.45
N SER A 136 0.78 -0.66 -8.14
CA SER A 136 -0.43 -0.15 -8.81
C SER A 136 -0.46 -0.59 -10.27
N LEU A 137 -1.55 -1.18 -10.74
CA LEU A 137 -1.75 -1.68 -12.09
C LEU A 137 -2.91 -0.94 -12.78
N LEU A 138 -2.94 -0.99 -14.12
CA LEU A 138 -3.97 -0.43 -15.02
C LEU A 138 -4.05 1.10 -15.07
N SER A 139 -4.15 1.80 -13.95
CA SER A 139 -4.34 3.25 -13.93
C SER A 139 -3.72 3.94 -12.73
N ASP A 140 -3.45 5.23 -12.92
CA ASP A 140 -2.94 6.12 -11.89
C ASP A 140 -4.01 6.42 -10.83
N SER A 141 -3.57 6.71 -9.61
CA SER A 141 -4.45 7.16 -8.53
C SER A 141 -3.71 8.05 -7.55
N VAL A 142 -4.45 8.74 -6.68
CA VAL A 142 -3.88 9.51 -5.57
C VAL A 142 -4.20 8.80 -4.28
N MET A 143 -3.16 8.42 -3.55
CA MET A 143 -3.28 8.01 -2.15
C MET A 143 -3.06 9.22 -1.26
N ARG A 144 -3.98 9.50 -0.36
CA ARG A 144 -3.83 10.58 0.63
C ARG A 144 -3.58 9.99 2.00
N LEU A 145 -2.62 10.57 2.70
CA LEU A 145 -2.29 10.27 4.08
C LEU A 145 -2.71 11.43 4.97
N ARG A 146 -3.37 11.14 6.09
CA ARG A 146 -3.74 12.15 7.10
C ARG A 146 -3.36 11.70 8.49
N HIS A 147 -2.65 12.55 9.22
CA HIS A 147 -2.28 12.26 10.61
C HIS A 147 -3.53 12.06 11.46
N LYS A 148 -3.55 11.05 12.31
CA LYS A 148 -4.72 10.66 13.10
C LYS A 148 -5.24 11.78 14.03
N ASP A 149 -4.33 12.60 14.55
CA ASP A 149 -4.68 13.68 15.49
C ASP A 149 -4.85 15.06 14.80
N GLU A 150 -4.17 15.28 13.67
CA GLU A 150 -4.04 16.60 13.01
C GLU A 150 -4.44 16.52 11.53
N LYS A 151 -5.63 15.94 11.29
CA LYS A 151 -6.10 15.42 9.99
C LYS A 151 -6.19 16.46 8.86
N ASP A 152 -6.35 17.73 9.21
CA ASP A 152 -6.50 18.84 8.27
C ASP A 152 -5.21 19.64 8.06
N ILE A 153 -4.20 19.39 8.89
CA ILE A 153 -2.91 20.09 8.83
C ILE A 153 -1.87 19.17 8.20
N TYR A 154 -1.72 17.97 8.73
CA TYR A 154 -0.67 17.03 8.30
C TYR A 154 -1.23 16.07 7.25
N ILE A 155 -1.16 16.53 5.99
CA ILE A 155 -1.64 15.80 4.82
C ILE A 155 -0.50 15.57 3.84
N VAL A 156 -0.36 14.34 3.35
CA VAL A 156 0.57 13.97 2.29
C VAL A 156 -0.19 13.26 1.18
N ASP A 157 -0.03 13.70 -0.06
CA ASP A 157 -0.54 12.98 -1.22
C ASP A 157 0.59 12.23 -1.91
N LEU A 158 0.32 11.00 -2.32
CA LEU A 158 1.21 10.13 -3.09
C LEU A 158 0.57 9.88 -4.46
N LEU A 159 1.27 10.24 -5.53
CA LEU A 159 0.86 9.92 -6.89
C LEU A 159 1.25 8.48 -7.23
N LEU A 160 0.28 7.59 -7.10
CA LEU A 160 0.45 6.17 -7.40
C LEU A 160 0.24 5.94 -8.90
N LYS A 161 1.30 6.13 -9.67
CA LYS A 161 1.30 5.85 -11.10
C LYS A 161 1.10 4.36 -11.39
N ARG A 162 0.51 4.03 -12.53
CA ARG A 162 0.55 2.68 -13.10
C ARG A 162 1.99 2.17 -13.11
N ARG A 163 2.18 0.92 -12.68
CA ARG A 163 3.45 0.21 -12.45
C ARG A 163 4.36 0.76 -11.34
N SER A 164 3.89 1.73 -10.55
CA SER A 164 4.66 2.20 -9.39
C SER A 164 4.52 1.27 -8.19
N LEU A 165 5.56 1.23 -7.37
CA LEU A 165 5.56 0.60 -6.05
C LEU A 165 5.47 1.70 -4.98
N TYR A 166 4.45 1.65 -4.13
CA TYR A 166 4.41 2.47 -2.93
C TYR A 166 4.80 1.66 -1.70
N LYS A 167 5.35 2.33 -0.70
CA LYS A 167 5.66 1.75 0.61
C LYS A 167 5.31 2.74 1.72
N LEU A 168 4.59 2.23 2.72
CA LEU A 168 4.29 2.90 3.97
C LEU A 168 4.91 2.10 5.11
N THR A 169 5.74 2.75 5.92
CA THR A 169 6.35 2.18 7.15
C THR A 169 6.18 3.12 8.34
N GLY A 170 6.51 2.67 9.55
CA GLY A 170 6.66 3.54 10.72
C GLY A 170 5.49 4.51 10.90
N ILE A 171 5.79 5.80 11.05
CA ILE A 171 4.78 6.85 11.24
C ILE A 171 3.72 6.87 10.11
N GLY A 172 4.13 6.62 8.86
CA GLY A 172 3.24 6.59 7.70
C GLY A 172 2.24 5.43 7.72
N ARG A 173 2.55 4.33 8.43
CA ARG A 173 1.70 3.15 8.60
C ARG A 173 0.87 3.19 9.88
N TYR A 174 1.37 3.81 10.95
CA TYR A 174 0.75 3.75 12.28
C TYR A 174 0.01 5.04 12.68
N ASP A 175 0.53 6.20 12.30
CA ASP A 175 0.01 7.51 12.74
C ASP A 175 -0.74 8.25 11.64
N PHE A 176 -0.64 7.78 10.40
CA PHE A 176 -1.38 8.31 9.27
C PHE A 176 -2.42 7.29 8.79
N THR A 177 -3.67 7.76 8.71
CA THR A 177 -4.68 7.09 7.88
C THR A 177 -4.28 7.20 6.42
N HIS A 178 -4.65 6.21 5.61
CA HIS A 178 -4.49 6.25 4.17
C HIS A 178 -5.82 6.03 3.46
N GLU A 179 -5.98 6.68 2.32
CA GLU A 179 -7.18 6.63 1.49
C GLU A 179 -6.80 6.65 0.00
N ILE A 180 -7.63 6.08 -0.87
CA ILE A 180 -7.52 6.23 -2.32
C ILE A 180 -8.67 7.13 -2.74
N LEU A 181 -8.35 8.37 -3.11
CA LEU A 181 -9.33 9.43 -3.37
C LEU A 181 -10.35 9.01 -4.42
N ASP A 182 -11.57 9.54 -4.33
CA ASP A 182 -12.62 9.33 -5.32
C ASP A 182 -12.40 10.21 -6.58
N GLN A 183 -13.26 10.06 -7.59
CA GLN A 183 -13.13 10.83 -8.83
C GLN A 183 -13.30 12.35 -8.62
N LYS A 184 -14.01 12.80 -7.59
CA LYS A 184 -14.22 14.24 -7.32
C LYS A 184 -12.97 14.85 -6.69
N GLU A 185 -12.35 14.15 -5.75
CA GLU A 185 -11.21 14.64 -4.97
C GLU A 185 -9.84 14.26 -5.54
N SER A 186 -9.78 13.30 -6.47
CA SER A 186 -8.53 12.82 -7.09
C SER A 186 -7.80 13.97 -7.81
N ASN A 187 -6.88 14.59 -7.09
CA ASN A 187 -6.06 15.72 -7.49
C ASN A 187 -4.69 15.57 -6.80
N PHE A 188 -3.62 15.79 -7.56
CA PHE A 188 -2.26 15.75 -7.05
C PHE A 188 -1.54 17.06 -7.41
N SER A 189 -1.12 17.82 -6.40
CA SER A 189 -0.43 19.10 -6.57
C SER A 189 -1.17 20.08 -7.52
N GLY A 190 -2.49 20.15 -7.41
CA GLY A 190 -3.34 21.01 -8.25
C GLY A 190 -3.77 20.36 -9.57
N ILE A 191 -3.19 19.24 -9.98
CA ILE A 191 -3.48 18.56 -11.24
C ILE A 191 -4.51 17.45 -11.02
N LYS A 192 -5.60 17.46 -11.79
CA LYS A 192 -6.61 16.42 -11.74
C LYS A 192 -6.04 15.08 -12.21
N VAL A 193 -6.20 14.02 -11.42
CA VAL A 193 -5.84 12.66 -11.80
C VAL A 193 -7.13 11.90 -12.10
N GLN A 194 -7.35 11.55 -13.36
CA GLN A 194 -8.54 10.85 -13.79
C GLN A 194 -8.55 9.41 -13.26
N LYS A 195 -9.57 9.04 -12.47
CA LYS A 195 -9.74 7.65 -12.05
C LYS A 195 -10.24 6.79 -13.19
N ASN A 196 -9.69 5.60 -13.22
CA ASN A 196 -10.16 4.47 -14.01
C ASN A 196 -10.12 3.23 -13.13
N ARG A 197 -10.46 2.07 -13.70
CA ARG A 197 -10.29 0.80 -13.01
C ARG A 197 -8.82 0.63 -12.61
N ARG A 198 -8.58 0.27 -11.36
CA ARG A 198 -7.23 0.10 -10.78
C ARG A 198 -7.15 -1.22 -10.05
N ILE A 199 -6.11 -2.00 -10.32
CA ILE A 199 -5.79 -3.16 -9.51
C ILE A 199 -4.54 -2.84 -8.69
N SER A 200 -4.50 -3.26 -7.43
CA SER A 200 -3.29 -3.28 -6.62
C SER A 200 -2.96 -4.66 -6.11
N VAL A 201 -1.67 -4.99 -6.13
CA VAL A 201 -1.09 -6.19 -5.51
C VAL A 201 -0.34 -5.73 -4.27
N ILE A 202 -0.88 -6.06 -3.10
CA ILE A 202 -0.49 -5.50 -1.80
C ILE A 202 0.17 -6.60 -0.97
N CYS A 203 1.40 -6.34 -0.57
CA CYS A 203 2.19 -7.19 0.31
C CYS A 203 2.30 -6.54 1.69
N ARG A 204 2.23 -7.36 2.73
CA ARG A 204 2.38 -6.94 4.12
C ARG A 204 3.29 -7.91 4.85
N ASP A 205 3.99 -7.42 5.86
CA ASP A 205 4.71 -8.24 6.81
C ASP A 205 3.77 -8.78 7.89
N MET A 206 4.18 -9.89 8.52
CA MET A 206 3.48 -10.42 9.68
C MET A 206 3.47 -9.38 10.82
N PRO A 207 2.39 -9.30 11.60
CA PRO A 207 2.39 -8.51 12.82
C PRO A 207 3.56 -8.96 13.70
N GLN A 208 4.32 -8.01 14.23
CA GLN A 208 5.27 -8.32 15.28
C GLN A 208 4.45 -8.83 16.46
N LYS A 209 4.71 -10.06 16.91
CA LYS A 209 4.05 -10.60 18.10
C LYS A 209 4.28 -9.58 19.23
N GLU A 210 3.23 -8.90 19.69
CA GLU A 210 3.17 -8.61 21.13
C GLU A 210 3.39 -9.96 21.81
N LYS A 211 4.28 -10.03 22.81
CA LYS A 211 4.55 -11.27 23.55
C LYS A 211 3.21 -12.00 23.73
N PRO A 212 3.06 -13.25 23.23
CA PRO A 212 1.83 -13.97 23.52
C PRO A 212 1.67 -13.99 25.04
N PRO A 213 0.44 -13.88 25.58
CA PRO A 213 0.21 -14.30 26.95
C PRO A 213 0.86 -15.67 27.12
N GLU A 214 1.61 -15.88 28.20
CA GLU A 214 2.20 -17.18 28.50
C GLU A 214 1.14 -18.27 28.31
N GLU A 215 1.59 -19.37 27.70
CA GLU A 215 0.83 -20.56 27.30
C GLU A 215 0.11 -20.49 25.96
N LEU A 216 0.85 -20.85 24.91
CA LEU A 216 0.40 -21.88 23.96
C LEU A 216 1.67 -22.51 23.37
N GLU A 217 2.01 -23.70 23.87
CA GLU A 217 3.11 -24.53 23.36
C GLU A 217 2.91 -24.80 21.86
N TYR A 218 3.81 -24.30 21.03
CA TYR A 218 3.92 -24.74 19.64
C TYR A 218 4.81 -25.99 19.60
N LYS A 219 4.22 -27.16 19.34
CA LYS A 219 4.99 -28.37 19.00
C LYS A 219 5.49 -28.31 17.55
N PRO A 220 6.76 -28.70 17.27
CA PRO A 220 7.29 -28.75 15.92
C PRO A 220 6.58 -29.83 15.07
N LEU A 221 6.38 -29.54 13.78
CA LEU A 221 5.61 -30.35 12.82
C LEU A 221 6.35 -31.57 12.24
N VAL A 222 7.53 -31.93 12.75
CA VAL A 222 8.26 -33.10 12.25
C VAL A 222 8.95 -33.80 13.41
N GLU A 223 8.42 -34.95 13.81
CA GLU A 223 9.17 -35.94 14.57
C GLU A 223 10.23 -36.52 13.64
N ASN A 224 11.49 -36.52 14.08
CA ASN A 224 12.56 -37.24 13.41
C ASN A 224 12.16 -38.72 13.31
N VAL A 225 11.88 -39.18 12.09
CA VAL A 225 11.84 -40.60 11.79
C VAL A 225 13.29 -41.03 11.60
N ASN A 226 13.80 -41.81 12.55
CA ASN A 226 15.05 -42.58 12.40
C ASN A 226 14.93 -43.59 11.26
#